data_AF-A0A373VKF7-F1
#
_entry.id   AF-A0A373VKF7-F1
#
_cell.length_a   1.000
_cell.length_b   1.000
_cell.length_c   1.000
_cell.angle_alpha   90.00
_cell.angle_beta   90.00
_cell.angle_gamma   90.00
#
_symmetry.space_group_name_H-M   'P 1'
#
loop_
_entity.id
_entity.type
_entity.pdbx_description
1 polymer ?
#
loop_
_entity_poly.entity_id
_entity_poly.type
_entity_poly.pdbx_seq_one_letter_code
_entity_poly.pdbx_strand_id
1 'polypeptide(L)' 'MAIRKICPECGQQYATRPAVSRKDRKEICPDCGTKQALDTVRDLLGPEMTDQQWEGYKSGVLKRSREGQHGQNTL' A
#
# COMPACT_ATOMS: atom_id res chain seq x y z
N MET A 1 -22.40 0.88 10.83
CA MET A 1 -21.36 -0.02 11.37
C MET A 1 -20.28 -0.20 10.31
N ALA A 2 -19.07 0.29 10.53
CA ALA A 2 -17.97 0.09 9.58
C ALA A 2 -17.43 -1.34 9.75
N ILE A 3 -17.56 -2.18 8.72
CA ILE A 3 -16.97 -3.51 8.70
C ILE A 3 -15.45 -3.33 8.66
N ARG A 4 -14.79 -3.60 9.79
CA ARG A 4 -13.32 -3.61 9.87
C ARG A 4 -12.84 -5.00 9.48
N LYS A 5 -12.27 -5.12 8.29
CA LYS A 5 -11.60 -6.36 7.86
C LYS A 5 -10.16 -6.34 8.35
N ILE A 6 -9.60 -7.50 8.68
CA ILE A 6 -8.19 -7.64 9.03
C ILE A 6 -7.43 -8.04 7.77
N CYS A 7 -6.35 -7.34 7.46
CA CYS A 7 -5.50 -7.68 6.33
C CYS A 7 -4.74 -8.98 6.62
N PRO A 8 -4.83 -10.02 5.77
CA PRO A 8 -4.07 -11.25 5.98
C PRO A 8 -2.55 -11.08 5.76
N GLU A 9 -2.12 -10.01 5.06
CA GLU A 9 -0.70 -9.75 4.78
C GLU A 9 0.02 -9.04 5.94
N CYS A 10 -0.63 -8.05 6.56
CA CYS A 10 -0.01 -7.19 7.58
C CYS A 10 -0.71 -7.19 8.94
N GLY A 11 -1.85 -7.88 9.06
CA GLY A 11 -2.64 -7.92 10.29
C GLY A 11 -3.36 -6.62 10.65
N GLN A 12 -3.25 -5.55 9.84
CA GLN A 12 -3.91 -4.28 10.15
C GLN A 12 -5.41 -4.33 9.85
N GLN A 13 -6.19 -3.70 10.72
CA GLN A 13 -7.61 -3.46 10.48
C GLN A 13 -7.79 -2.35 9.44
N TYR A 14 -8.60 -2.61 8.43
CA TYR A 14 -8.98 -1.62 7.42
C TYR A 14 -10.50 -1.59 7.28
N ALA A 15 -11.05 -0.38 7.12
CA ALA A 15 -12.48 -0.13 6.91
C ALA A 15 -12.79 0.42 5.51
N THR A 16 -11.75 0.68 4.72
CA THR A 16 -11.84 1.20 3.36
C THR A 16 -12.02 0.06 2.35
N ARG A 17 -12.23 0.41 1.07
CA ARG A 17 -12.37 -0.58 0.00
C ARG A 17 -11.14 -1.51 -0.05
N PRO A 18 -11.31 -2.84 0.03
CA PRO A 18 -10.20 -3.78 -0.07
C PRO A 18 -9.53 -3.67 -1.43
N ALA A 19 -8.21 -3.85 -1.44
CA ALA A 19 -7.44 -4.08 -2.65
C ALA A 19 -7.34 -5.59 -2.93
N VAL A 20 -7.12 -5.97 -4.19
CA VAL A 20 -6.89 -7.36 -4.57
C VAL A 20 -5.38 -7.60 -4.67
N SER A 21 -4.89 -8.62 -3.98
CA SER A 21 -3.49 -9.06 -4.04
C SER A 21 -3.12 -9.44 -5.47
N ARG A 22 -2.00 -8.90 -5.97
CA ARG A 22 -1.43 -9.25 -7.28
C ARG A 22 -0.71 -10.60 -7.26
N LYS A 23 -0.37 -11.11 -6.07
CA LYS A 23 0.26 -12.43 -5.87
C LYS A 23 -0.77 -13.55 -5.82
N ASP A 24 -1.77 -13.41 -4.95
CA ASP A 24 -2.70 -14.50 -4.58
C ASP A 24 -4.16 -14.22 -4.94
N ARG A 25 -4.47 -13.07 -5.54
CA ARG A 25 -5.84 -12.63 -5.89
C ARG A 25 -6.83 -12.56 -4.71
N LYS A 26 -6.32 -12.51 -3.47
CA LYS A 26 -7.12 -12.36 -2.23
C LYS A 26 -7.36 -10.89 -1.87
N GLU A 27 -8.41 -10.61 -1.11
CA GLU A 27 -8.68 -9.27 -0.57
C GLU A 27 -7.69 -8.88 0.55
N ILE A 28 -7.02 -7.75 0.38
CA ILE A 28 -6.00 -7.20 1.29
C ILE A 28 -6.27 -5.71 1.54
N CYS A 29 -5.58 -5.11 2.51
CA CYS A 29 -5.69 -3.67 2.74
C CYS A 29 -5.12 -2.86 1.56
N PRO A 30 -5.60 -1.61 1.35
CA PRO A 30 -5.10 -0.76 0.27
C PRO A 30 -3.60 -0.44 0.38
N ASP A 31 -3.03 -0.38 1.58
CA ASP A 31 -1.59 -0.18 1.78
C ASP A 31 -0.77 -1.37 1.24
N CYS A 32 -1.15 -2.60 1.60
CA CYS A 32 -0.49 -3.80 1.08
C CYS A 32 -0.67 -3.93 -0.43
N GLY A 33 -1.87 -3.60 -0.95
CA GLY A 33 -2.11 -3.57 -2.39
C GLY A 33 -1.21 -2.58 -3.12
N THR A 34 -0.99 -1.39 -2.54
CA THR A 34 -0.07 -0.39 -3.09
C THR A 34 1.37 -0.88 -3.07
N LYS A 35 1.83 -1.52 -1.98
CA LYS A 35 3.17 -2.13 -1.91
C LYS A 35 3.37 -3.16 -3.03
N GLN A 36 2.39 -4.03 -3.25
CA GLN A 36 2.48 -5.06 -4.29
C GLN A 36 2.44 -4.46 -5.71
N ALA A 37 1.63 -3.41 -5.92
CA ALA A 37 1.59 -2.70 -7.19
C ALA A 37 2.94 -2.05 -7.51
N LEU A 38 3.56 -1.42 -6.51
CA LEU A 38 4.92 -0.90 -6.63
C LEU A 38 5.87 -2.03 -6.99
N ASP A 39 5.85 -3.15 -6.26
CA ASP A 39 6.73 -4.30 -6.50
C ASP A 39 6.67 -4.82 -7.94
N THR A 40 5.48 -4.78 -8.55
CA THR A 40 5.27 -5.16 -9.96
C THR A 40 6.00 -4.23 -10.92
N VAL A 41 6.09 -2.94 -10.61
CA VAL A 41 6.79 -1.94 -11.42
C VAL A 41 8.24 -1.69 -10.98
N ARG A 42 8.75 -2.48 -10.01
CA ARG A 42 10.14 -2.39 -9.53
C ARG A 42 11.15 -2.44 -10.67
N ASP A 43 10.94 -3.39 -11.58
CA ASP A 43 11.80 -3.62 -12.75
C ASP A 43 11.91 -2.38 -13.64
N LEU A 44 10.83 -1.60 -13.75
CA LEU A 44 10.78 -0.38 -14.56
C LEU A 44 11.34 0.85 -13.84
N LEU A 45 11.14 0.95 -12.52
CA LEU A 45 11.46 2.16 -11.73
C LEU A 45 12.83 2.13 -11.07
N GLY A 46 13.45 0.97 -10.94
CA GLY A 46 14.73 0.82 -10.24
C GLY A 46 15.36 -0.54 -10.45
N PRO A 47 15.80 -0.87 -11.67
CA PRO A 47 16.46 -2.15 -11.97
C PRO A 47 17.72 -2.39 -11.12
N GLU A 48 18.37 -1.34 -10.63
CA GLU A 48 19.58 -1.40 -9.77
C GLU A 48 19.33 -1.06 -8.30
N MET A 49 18.05 -0.94 -7.87
CA MET A 49 17.73 -0.55 -6.51
C MET A 49 17.77 -1.75 -5.56
N THR A 50 18.45 -1.61 -4.41
CA THR A 50 18.49 -2.69 -3.40
C THR A 50 17.14 -2.89 -2.72
N ASP A 51 16.88 -4.09 -2.18
CA ASP A 51 15.64 -4.38 -1.45
C ASP A 51 15.38 -3.39 -0.30
N GLN A 52 16.44 -2.96 0.40
CA GLN A 52 16.33 -1.99 1.50
C GLN A 52 15.88 -0.62 1.00
N GLN A 53 16.47 -0.12 -0.08
CA GLN A 53 16.09 1.16 -0.68
C GLN A 53 14.66 1.10 -1.24
N TRP A 54 14.30 -0.03 -1.84
CA TRP A 54 12.97 -0.27 -2.38
C TRP A 54 11.89 -0.30 -1.30
N GLU A 55 12.13 -0.96 -0.17
CA GLU A 55 11.24 -0.90 1.00
C GLU A 55 11.09 0.54 1.53
N GLY A 56 12.18 1.32 1.55
CA GLY A 56 12.16 2.73 1.88
C GLY A 56 11.29 3.56 0.93
N TYR A 57 11.43 3.33 -0.38
CA TYR A 57 10.61 3.96 -1.42
C TYR A 57 9.12 3.61 -1.24
N LYS A 58 8.79 2.33 -1.06
CA LYS A 58 7.42 1.87 -0.77
C LYS A 58 6.84 2.53 0.48
N SER A 59 7.62 2.66 1.55
CA SER A 59 7.21 3.35 2.78
C SER A 59 6.95 4.84 2.55
N GLY A 60 7.79 5.50 1.74
CA GLY A 60 7.63 6.91 1.36
C GLY A 60 6.35 7.16 0.55
N VAL A 61 6.06 6.32 -0.43
CA VAL A 61 4.82 6.41 -1.24
C VAL A 61 3.57 6.23 -0.37
N LEU A 62 3.60 5.27 0.57
CA LEU A 62 2.50 5.07 1.51
C LEU A 62 2.30 6.25 2.46
N LYS A 63 3.39 6.81 3.01
CA LYS A 63 3.32 8.01 3.86
C LYS A 63 2.70 9.17 3.10
N ARG A 64 3.15 9.44 1.86
CA ARG A 64 2.59 10.49 0.99
C ARG A 64 1.10 10.29 0.75
N SER A 65 0.64 9.06 0.51
CA SER A 65 -0.79 8.76 0.33
C SER A 65 -1.63 9.10 1.57
N ARG A 66 -1.10 8.88 2.78
CA ARG A 66 -1.78 9.24 4.03
C ARG A 66 -1.75 10.75 4.29
N GLU A 67 -0.64 11.41 4.00
CA GLU A 67 -0.49 12.87 4.13
C GLU A 67 -1.36 13.63 3.11
N GLY A 68 -1.47 13.13 1.87
CA GLY A 68 -2.34 13.70 0.84
C GLY A 68 -3.83 13.66 1.17
N GLN A 69 -4.26 12.78 2.08
CA GLN A 69 -5.62 12.77 2.63
C GLN A 69 -5.83 13.85 3.71
N HIS A 70 -4.76 14.42 4.26
CA HIS A 70 -4.81 15.46 5.29
C HIS A 70 -4.81 16.89 4.70
N GLY A 71 -4.64 17.03 3.38
CA GLY A 71 -4.61 18.32 2.66
C GLY A 71 -5.95 18.80 2.09
N GLN A 72 -7.06 18.09 2.35
CA GLN A 72 -8.41 18.48 1.91
C GLN A 72 -9.33 18.88 3.09
N ASN A 73 -8.77 19.21 4.24
CA ASN A 73 -9.53 19.69 5.41
C ASN A 73 -8.97 21.01 5.96
N THR A 74 -8.55 21.90 5.07
CA THR A 74 -8.47 23.34 5.34
C THR A 74 -9.68 24.00 4.70
N LEU A 75 -10.66 24.34 5.53
CA LEU A 75 -11.71 25.32 5.26
C LEU A 75 -11.09 26.70 4.99
#